data_AF-A0A3D1SKK4-F1
#
_entry.id   AF-A0A3D1SKK4-F1
#
_cell.length_a   1.000
_cell.length_b   1.000
_cell.length_c   1.000
_cell.angle_alpha   90.00
_cell.angle_beta   90.00
_cell.angle_gamma   90.00
#
_symmetry.space_group_name_H-M   'P 1'
#
loop_
_entity.id
_entity.type
_entity.pdbx_description
1 polymer ?
#
loop_
_entity_poly.entity_id
_entity_poly.type
_entity_poly.pdbx_seq_one_letter_code
_entity_poly.pdbx_strand_id
1 'polypeptide(L)'
;MALFSIYAKWKVGAFTAFSISEKYGWQREFTNPLPVLINYIQHPQVVGPYNWDFYSLNLIMICAFFPLLIPIFRKLPGTYGILTLVFLVIPLTSGRLTSIPRYYLVVFPVYMILAWWSCRGSQQQQERKHTFIVASFAILLSLGMVMFTLGVYSLA
;
A
#
# COMPACT_ATOMS: atom_id res chain seq x y z
N MET A 1 21.74 -5.46 0.44
CA MET A 1 21.88 -4.52 -0.69
C MET A 1 23.29 -4.50 -1.28
N ALA A 2 24.36 -4.30 -0.48
CA ALA A 2 25.74 -4.26 -1.02
C ALA A 2 26.12 -5.49 -1.87
N LEU A 3 25.83 -6.71 -1.40
CA LEU A 3 26.09 -7.95 -2.15
C LEU A 3 25.34 -8.00 -3.49
N PHE A 4 24.08 -7.55 -3.52
CA PHE A 4 23.30 -7.46 -4.75
C PHE A 4 23.91 -6.44 -5.73
N SER A 5 24.36 -5.28 -5.25
CA SER A 5 25.02 -4.28 -6.09
C SER A 5 26.33 -4.80 -6.68
N ILE A 6 27.13 -5.54 -5.92
CA ILE A 6 28.37 -6.17 -6.42
C ILE A 6 28.03 -7.23 -7.48
N TYR A 7 27.05 -8.09 -7.19
CA TYR A 7 26.57 -9.08 -8.15
C TYR A 7 26.05 -8.44 -9.45
N ALA A 8 25.27 -7.37 -9.34
CA ALA A 8 24.77 -6.62 -10.48
C ALA A 8 25.91 -5.98 -11.29
N LYS A 9 26.95 -5.45 -10.63
CA LYS A 9 28.15 -4.97 -11.32
C LYS A 9 28.82 -6.07 -12.12
N TRP A 10 28.93 -7.27 -11.56
CA TRP A 10 29.54 -8.42 -12.22
C TRP A 10 28.70 -8.94 -13.40
N LYS A 11 27.37 -8.98 -13.28
CA LYS A 11 26.48 -9.54 -14.32
C LYS A 11 26.07 -8.57 -15.42
N VAL A 12 25.76 -7.32 -15.07
CA VAL A 12 25.17 -6.33 -16.00
C VAL A 12 25.94 -5.00 -16.01
N GLY A 13 27.13 -4.96 -15.40
CA GLY A 13 28.05 -3.82 -15.51
C GLY A 13 27.71 -2.61 -14.64
N ALA A 14 26.64 -2.64 -13.84
CA ALA A 14 26.18 -1.51 -13.03
C ALA A 14 25.88 -1.89 -11.56
N PHE A 15 26.44 -1.13 -10.61
CA PHE A 15 26.16 -1.28 -9.17
C PHE A 15 24.72 -0.89 -8.79
N THR A 16 24.13 -0.01 -9.58
CA THR A 16 22.79 0.57 -9.40
C THR A 16 21.78 0.00 -10.40
N ALA A 17 22.03 -1.21 -10.92
CA ALA A 17 21.17 -1.85 -11.92
C ALA A 17 19.69 -1.87 -11.53
N PHE A 18 19.38 -2.06 -10.24
CA PHE A 18 18.02 -1.97 -9.72
C PHE A 18 17.42 -0.58 -9.89
N SER A 19 18.12 0.48 -9.45
CA SER A 19 17.63 1.86 -9.59
C SER A 19 17.49 2.30 -11.05
N ILE A 20 18.38 1.82 -11.94
CA ILE A 20 18.27 2.05 -13.38
C ILE A 20 17.01 1.34 -13.92
N SER A 21 16.78 0.09 -13.53
CA SER A 21 15.59 -0.67 -13.94
C SER A 21 14.30 -0.04 -13.40
N GLU A 22 14.33 0.44 -12.16
CA GLU A 22 13.21 1.12 -11.51
C GLU A 22 12.84 2.40 -12.27
N LYS A 23 13.84 3.26 -12.57
CA LYS A 23 13.62 4.51 -13.27
C LYS A 23 13.25 4.34 -14.75
N TYR A 24 14.02 3.56 -15.50
CA TYR A 24 13.88 3.49 -16.97
C TYR A 24 13.00 2.32 -17.44
N GLY A 25 12.98 1.21 -16.69
CA GLY A 25 12.16 0.05 -17.02
C GLY A 25 10.75 0.13 -16.42
N TRP A 26 10.66 0.41 -15.12
CA TRP A 26 9.37 0.45 -14.39
C TRP A 26 8.77 1.84 -14.27
N GLN A 27 9.49 2.87 -14.74
CA GLN A 27 9.07 4.27 -14.66
C GLN A 27 8.65 4.66 -13.24
N ARG A 28 9.44 4.21 -12.27
CA ARG A 28 9.32 4.57 -10.86
C ARG A 28 10.48 5.46 -10.50
N GLU A 29 10.17 6.65 -10.03
CA GLU A 29 11.14 7.58 -9.50
C GLU A 29 10.53 8.37 -8.35
N PHE A 30 11.38 8.98 -7.53
CA PHE A 30 10.90 9.82 -6.45
C PHE A 30 10.22 11.06 -7.04
N THR A 31 8.91 11.20 -6.81
CA THR A 31 8.09 12.29 -7.34
C THR A 31 7.24 12.88 -6.21
N ASN A 32 6.87 14.16 -6.34
CA ASN A 32 5.90 14.78 -5.45
C ASN A 32 4.57 13.98 -5.49
N PRO A 33 4.02 13.53 -4.34
CA PRO A 33 2.84 12.68 -4.33
C PRO A 33 1.55 13.41 -4.72
N LEU A 34 1.48 14.75 -4.60
CA LEU A 34 0.25 15.49 -4.91
C LEU A 34 -0.07 15.50 -6.41
N PRO A 35 0.85 15.88 -7.33
CA PRO A 35 0.61 15.77 -8.76
C PRO A 35 0.31 14.34 -9.21
N VAL A 36 0.99 13.35 -8.62
CA VAL A 36 0.77 11.93 -8.92
C VAL A 36 -0.66 11.53 -8.57
N LEU A 37 -1.14 11.89 -7.37
CA LEU A 37 -2.49 11.57 -6.93
C LEU A 37 -3.56 12.28 -7.77
N ILE A 38 -3.35 13.58 -8.08
CA ILE A 38 -4.27 14.35 -8.94
C ILE A 38 -4.34 13.73 -10.33
N ASN A 39 -3.19 13.43 -10.93
CA ASN A 39 -3.13 12.82 -12.25
C ASN A 39 -3.81 11.44 -12.25
N TYR A 40 -3.58 10.63 -11.22
CA TYR A 40 -4.20 9.32 -11.05
C TYR A 40 -5.73 9.42 -11.00
N ILE A 41 -6.28 10.36 -10.23
CA ILE A 41 -7.73 10.59 -10.12
C ILE A 41 -8.33 11.07 -11.44
N GLN A 42 -7.62 11.94 -12.16
CA GLN A 42 -8.10 12.53 -13.41
C GLN A 42 -8.02 11.57 -14.61
N HIS A 43 -7.11 10.60 -14.58
CA HIS A 43 -6.84 9.69 -15.69
C HIS A 43 -6.96 8.23 -15.24
N PRO A 44 -8.17 7.76 -14.91
CA PRO A 44 -8.37 6.39 -14.45
C PRO A 44 -7.88 5.41 -15.51
N GLN A 45 -6.98 4.53 -15.11
CA GLN A 45 -6.46 3.47 -15.97
C GLN A 45 -7.33 2.22 -15.84
N VAL A 46 -7.66 1.59 -16.97
CA VAL A 46 -8.33 0.29 -16.97
C VAL A 46 -7.30 -0.78 -16.64
N VAL A 47 -7.67 -1.74 -15.78
CA VAL A 47 -6.83 -2.89 -15.44
C VAL A 47 -6.49 -3.64 -16.73
N GLY A 48 -5.21 -3.74 -17.04
CA GLY A 48 -4.71 -4.51 -18.18
C GLY A 48 -3.72 -5.58 -17.73
N PRO A 49 -3.52 -6.66 -18.53
CA PRO A 49 -2.63 -7.77 -18.20
C PRO A 49 -1.16 -7.35 -18.02
N TYR A 50 -0.78 -6.16 -18.50
CA TYR A 50 0.56 -5.61 -18.38
C TYR A 50 0.70 -4.50 -17.34
N ASN A 51 -0.42 -3.96 -16.81
CA ASN A 51 -0.41 -2.83 -15.87
C ASN A 51 -0.76 -3.25 -14.44
N TRP A 52 -1.52 -4.34 -14.23
CA TRP A 52 -1.93 -4.87 -12.90
C TRP A 52 -2.32 -3.79 -11.88
N ASP A 53 -2.88 -2.68 -12.38
CA ASP A 53 -3.17 -1.48 -11.62
C ASP A 53 -4.65 -1.42 -11.29
N PHE A 54 -5.00 -1.85 -10.08
CA PHE A 54 -6.38 -1.91 -9.60
C PHE A 54 -6.79 -0.55 -9.05
N TYR A 55 -7.04 0.37 -9.97
CA TYR A 55 -7.36 1.77 -9.71
C TYR A 55 -8.32 1.98 -8.53
N SER A 56 -9.50 1.36 -8.60
CA SER A 56 -10.53 1.51 -7.57
C SER A 56 -10.06 1.00 -6.21
N LEU A 57 -9.38 -0.14 -6.17
CA LEU A 57 -8.87 -0.71 -4.92
C LEU A 57 -7.78 0.18 -4.31
N ASN A 58 -6.85 0.70 -5.13
CA ASN A 58 -5.81 1.61 -4.66
C ASN A 58 -6.41 2.88 -4.07
N LEU A 59 -7.37 3.52 -4.76
CA LEU A 59 -8.05 4.71 -4.25
C LEU A 59 -8.86 4.44 -2.98
N ILE A 60 -9.61 3.34 -2.91
CA ILE A 60 -10.35 2.95 -1.70
C ILE A 60 -9.39 2.82 -0.52
N MET A 61 -8.24 2.17 -0.71
CA MET A 61 -7.23 2.03 0.35
C MET A 61 -6.64 3.37 0.78
N ILE A 62 -6.36 4.28 -0.17
CA ILE A 62 -5.93 5.65 0.13
C ILE A 62 -6.97 6.38 0.99
N CYS A 63 -8.22 6.40 0.53
CA CYS A 63 -9.31 7.07 1.22
C CYS A 63 -9.65 6.43 2.57
N ALA A 64 -9.45 5.12 2.74
CA ALA A 64 -9.73 4.42 3.99
C ALA A 64 -8.61 4.62 5.04
N PHE A 65 -7.34 4.64 4.62
CA PHE A 65 -6.22 4.68 5.56
C PHE A 65 -5.82 6.10 5.99
N PHE A 66 -5.88 7.09 5.12
CA PHE A 66 -5.49 8.47 5.46
C PHE A 66 -6.30 9.06 6.64
N PRO A 67 -7.63 8.91 6.70
CA PRO A 67 -8.42 9.41 7.84
C PRO A 67 -8.04 8.77 9.18
N LEU A 68 -7.45 7.56 9.18
CA LEU A 68 -7.00 6.88 10.39
C LEU A 68 -5.80 7.57 11.05
N LEU A 69 -5.09 8.47 10.36
CA LEU A 69 -4.08 9.31 10.99
C LEU A 69 -4.67 10.15 12.13
N ILE A 70 -5.91 10.63 11.99
CA ILE A 70 -6.57 11.47 12.99
C ILE A 70 -6.68 10.74 14.35
N PRO A 71 -7.32 9.56 14.45
CA PRO A 71 -7.37 8.83 15.72
C PRO A 71 -5.99 8.34 16.17
N ILE A 72 -5.06 8.01 15.26
CA ILE A 72 -3.69 7.60 15.62
C ILE A 72 -2.99 8.74 16.38
N PHE A 73 -2.93 9.96 15.82
CA PHE A 73 -2.31 11.10 16.50
C PHE A 73 -3.04 11.51 17.78
N ARG A 74 -4.34 11.25 17.88
CA ARG A 74 -5.14 11.59 19.06
C ARG A 74 -5.07 10.58 20.20
N LYS A 75 -4.72 9.32 19.92
CA LYS A 75 -4.84 8.22 20.88
C LYS A 75 -3.54 7.47 21.12
N LEU A 76 -2.59 7.51 20.20
CA LEU A 76 -1.29 6.88 20.33
C LEU A 76 -0.19 7.94 20.50
N PRO A 77 0.98 7.57 21.04
CA PRO A 77 2.16 8.43 21.01
C PRO A 77 2.42 8.99 19.60
N GLY A 78 2.83 10.26 19.51
CA GLY A 78 3.01 10.95 18.23
C GLY A 78 4.00 10.25 17.28
N THR A 79 4.95 9.48 17.82
CA THR A 79 5.86 8.63 17.04
C THR A 79 5.13 7.62 16.15
N TYR A 80 4.02 7.03 16.61
CA TYR A 80 3.19 6.13 15.80
C TYR A 80 2.44 6.88 14.70
N GLY A 81 2.03 8.13 14.95
CA GLY A 81 1.43 8.99 13.93
C GLY A 81 2.42 9.33 12.82
N ILE A 82 3.65 9.73 13.20
CA ILE A 82 4.73 9.99 12.23
C ILE A 82 5.06 8.72 11.45
N LEU A 83 5.21 7.58 12.12
CA LEU A 83 5.45 6.29 11.49
C LEU A 83 4.36 5.98 10.45
N THR A 84 3.10 6.08 10.84
CA THR A 84 1.96 5.86 9.94
C THR A 84 2.01 6.80 8.74
N LEU A 85 2.22 8.11 8.98
CA LEU A 85 2.31 9.10 7.91
C LEU A 85 3.41 8.75 6.90
N VAL A 86 4.59 8.35 7.38
CA VAL A 86 5.70 7.93 6.52
C VAL A 86 5.31 6.72 5.67
N PHE A 87 4.71 5.69 6.26
CA PHE A 87 4.26 4.51 5.52
C PHE A 87 3.15 4.79 4.51
N LEU A 88 2.27 5.77 4.78
CA LEU A 88 1.23 6.17 3.84
C LEU A 88 1.79 7.04 2.71
N VAL A 89 2.74 7.92 2.99
CA VAL A 89 3.24 8.89 1.99
C VAL A 89 4.28 8.27 1.06
N ILE A 90 5.23 7.47 1.56
CA ILE A 90 6.31 6.87 0.74
C ILE A 90 5.81 6.17 -0.54
N PRO A 91 4.81 5.27 -0.50
CA PRO A 91 4.36 4.61 -1.73
C PRO A 91 3.76 5.59 -2.74
N LEU A 92 3.21 6.72 -2.30
CA LEU A 92 2.69 7.77 -3.18
C LEU A 92 3.80 8.57 -3.86
N THR A 93 5.03 8.55 -3.34
CA THR A 93 6.16 9.25 -3.95
C THR A 93 6.87 8.43 -5.03
N SER A 94 6.38 7.23 -5.37
CA SER A 94 7.04 6.33 -6.33
C SER A 94 6.78 6.64 -7.81
N GLY A 95 6.02 7.71 -8.10
CA GLY A 95 5.62 8.09 -9.47
C GLY A 95 4.46 7.26 -10.04
N ARG A 96 4.16 6.07 -9.48
CA ARG A 96 3.04 5.20 -9.88
C ARG A 96 2.31 4.62 -8.67
N LEU A 97 0.99 4.75 -8.61
CA LEU A 97 0.17 4.27 -7.49
C LEU A 97 -0.22 2.78 -7.58
N THR A 98 0.70 1.95 -8.07
CA THR A 98 0.45 0.51 -8.25
C THR A 98 0.64 -0.25 -6.93
N SER A 99 -0.27 -1.19 -6.64
CA SER A 99 -0.19 -2.08 -5.45
C SER A 99 -0.20 -1.36 -4.09
N ILE A 100 -0.95 -0.26 -3.94
CA ILE A 100 -1.10 0.45 -2.65
C ILE A 100 -1.52 -0.46 -1.49
N PRO A 101 -2.47 -1.41 -1.64
CA PRO A 101 -2.86 -2.31 -0.56
C PRO A 101 -1.67 -3.02 0.10
N ARG A 102 -0.65 -3.41 -0.66
CA ARG A 102 0.54 -4.11 -0.16
C ARG A 102 1.30 -3.29 0.89
N TYR A 103 1.36 -1.97 0.69
CA TYR A 103 2.08 -1.07 1.59
C TYR A 103 1.21 -0.66 2.80
N TYR A 104 -0.10 -0.56 2.62
CA TYR A 104 -1.00 -0.05 3.65
C TYR A 104 -1.41 -1.14 4.64
N LEU A 105 -1.61 -2.37 4.16
CA LEU A 105 -2.00 -3.52 5.00
C LEU A 105 -0.89 -3.99 5.97
N VAL A 106 0.26 -3.32 6.00
CA VAL A 106 1.34 -3.61 6.97
C VAL A 106 1.53 -2.50 7.99
N VAL A 107 0.70 -1.45 7.96
CA VAL A 107 0.83 -0.28 8.84
C VAL A 107 0.31 -0.60 10.23
N PHE A 108 1.19 -1.12 11.08
CA PHE A 108 0.88 -1.61 12.43
C PHE A 108 -0.01 -0.68 13.29
N PRO A 109 0.21 0.65 13.36
CA PRO A 109 -0.60 1.52 14.21
C PRO A 109 -2.09 1.59 13.82
N VAL A 110 -2.41 1.32 12.55
CA VAL A 110 -3.80 1.19 12.10
C VAL A 110 -4.50 0.07 12.85
N TYR A 111 -3.85 -1.09 12.99
CA TYR A 111 -4.40 -2.24 13.70
C TYR A 111 -4.57 -1.97 15.19
N MET A 112 -3.68 -1.20 15.82
CA MET A 112 -3.83 -0.77 17.22
C MET A 112 -5.11 0.06 17.42
N ILE A 113 -5.38 1.02 16.52
CA ILE A 113 -6.59 1.84 16.59
C ILE A 113 -7.85 1.04 16.29
N LEU A 114 -7.81 0.14 15.30
CA LEU A 114 -8.94 -0.72 14.98
C LEU A 114 -9.28 -1.64 16.16
N ALA A 115 -8.28 -2.24 16.81
CA ALA A 115 -8.47 -3.04 18.02
C ALA A 115 -9.02 -2.21 19.19
N TRP A 116 -8.47 -1.02 19.42
CA TRP A 116 -8.99 -0.10 20.44
C TRP A 116 -10.46 0.29 20.17
N TRP A 117 -10.83 0.50 18.91
CA TRP A 117 -12.19 0.86 18.51
C TRP A 117 -13.17 -0.31 18.66
N SER A 118 -12.74 -1.54 18.32
CA SER A 118 -13.55 -2.74 18.48
C SER A 118 -13.83 -3.04 19.95
N CYS A 119 -12.93 -2.71 20.87
CA CYS A 119 -13.11 -2.93 22.31
C CYS A 119 -14.05 -1.92 22.99
N ARG A 120 -14.64 -0.94 22.28
CA ARG A 120 -15.55 0.06 22.88
C ARG A 120 -17.03 -0.30 22.71
N GLY A 121 -17.81 -0.06 23.76
CA GLY A 121 -19.28 -0.15 23.73
C GLY A 121 -19.80 -1.35 24.51
N SER A 122 -21.07 -1.69 24.30
CA SER A 122 -21.66 -2.92 24.85
C SER A 122 -21.06 -4.17 24.18
N GLN A 123 -21.19 -5.33 24.83
CA GLN A 123 -20.69 -6.61 24.28
C GLN A 123 -21.19 -6.86 22.84
N GLN A 124 -22.48 -6.64 22.60
CA GLN A 124 -23.07 -6.80 21.26
C GLN A 124 -22.46 -5.83 20.23
N GLN A 125 -22.11 -4.61 20.64
CA GLN A 125 -21.44 -3.65 19.75
C GLN A 125 -19.99 -4.08 19.46
N GLN A 126 -19.27 -4.59 20.46
CA GLN A 126 -17.90 -5.08 20.29
C GLN A 126 -17.85 -6.23 19.28
N GLU A 127 -18.74 -7.22 19.41
CA GLU A 127 -18.87 -8.35 18.48
C GLU A 127 -19.15 -7.88 17.05
N ARG A 128 -20.10 -6.95 16.86
CA ARG A 128 -20.42 -6.39 15.53
C ARG A 128 -19.21 -5.69 14.90
N LYS A 129 -18.49 -4.87 15.65
CA LYS A 129 -17.30 -4.15 15.16
C LYS A 129 -16.16 -5.11 14.82
N HIS A 130 -15.92 -6.10 15.68
CA HIS A 130 -14.91 -7.12 15.45
C HIS A 130 -15.22 -7.92 14.17
N THR A 131 -16.45 -8.41 14.03
CA THR A 131 -16.89 -9.15 12.82
C THR A 131 -16.77 -8.30 11.57
N PHE A 132 -17.13 -7.00 11.64
CA PHE A 132 -16.96 -6.08 10.52
C PHE A 132 -15.49 -5.93 10.08
N ILE A 133 -14.58 -5.77 11.03
CA ILE A 133 -13.14 -5.70 10.75
C ILE A 133 -12.65 -7.00 10.12
N VAL A 134 -12.93 -8.14 10.74
CA VAL A 134 -12.47 -9.45 10.27
C VAL A 134 -13.02 -9.77 8.88
N ALA A 135 -14.30 -9.53 8.63
CA ALA A 135 -14.92 -9.75 7.33
C ALA A 135 -14.27 -8.87 6.24
N SER A 136 -14.00 -7.60 6.54
CA SER A 136 -13.34 -6.68 5.60
C SER A 136 -11.94 -7.16 5.23
N PHE A 137 -11.13 -7.59 6.20
CA PHE A 137 -9.79 -8.12 5.94
C PHE A 137 -9.83 -9.50 5.26
N ALA A 138 -10.80 -10.35 5.56
CA ALA A 138 -10.97 -11.63 4.88
C ALA A 138 -11.31 -11.44 3.39
N ILE A 139 -12.16 -10.46 3.06
CA ILE A 139 -12.44 -10.09 1.66
C ILE A 139 -11.17 -9.57 0.97
N LEU A 140 -10.43 -8.66 1.61
CA LEU A 140 -9.17 -8.12 1.06
C LEU A 140 -8.12 -9.22 0.84
N LEU A 141 -8.00 -10.16 1.78
CA LEU A 141 -7.12 -11.32 1.64
C LEU A 141 -7.54 -12.19 0.46
N SER A 142 -8.83 -12.47 0.32
CA SER A 142 -9.37 -13.28 -0.78
C SER A 142 -9.11 -12.61 -2.13
N LEU A 143 -9.34 -11.29 -2.22
CA LEU A 143 -8.99 -10.49 -3.41
C LEU A 143 -7.49 -10.56 -3.70
N GLY A 144 -6.64 -10.37 -2.69
CA GLY A 144 -5.18 -10.46 -2.83
C GLY A 144 -4.72 -11.82 -3.34
N MET A 145 -5.32 -12.91 -2.85
CA MET A 145 -5.04 -14.28 -3.31
C MET A 145 -5.44 -14.51 -4.76
N VAL A 146 -6.63 -14.04 -5.18
CA VAL A 146 -7.07 -14.10 -6.57
C VAL A 146 -6.12 -13.31 -7.47
N MET A 147 -5.75 -12.08 -7.08
CA MET A 147 -4.84 -11.23 -7.84
C MET A 147 -3.46 -11.84 -7.96
N PHE A 148 -2.93 -12.42 -6.88
CA PHE A 148 -1.64 -13.11 -6.89
C PHE A 148 -1.68 -14.31 -7.85
N THR A 149 -2.73 -15.12 -7.76
CA THR A 149 -2.90 -16.32 -8.60
C THR A 149 -2.97 -15.94 -10.08
N LEU A 150 -3.83 -14.98 -10.45
CA LEU A 150 -3.95 -14.53 -11.83
C LEU A 150 -2.65 -13.84 -12.32
N GLY A 151 -1.94 -13.13 -11.45
CA GLY A 151 -0.65 -12.52 -11.74
C GLY A 151 0.42 -13.55 -12.11
N VAL A 152 0.50 -14.66 -11.37
CA VAL A 152 1.40 -15.78 -11.68
C VAL A 152 1.10 -16.37 -13.07
N TYR A 153 -0.17 -16.57 -13.39
CA TYR A 153 -0.56 -17.11 -14.70
C TYR A 153 -0.35 -16.15 -15.88
N SER A 154 -0.29 -14.84 -15.64
CA SER A 154 -0.01 -13.86 -16.70
C SER A 154 1.47 -13.75 -17.08
N LEU A 155 2.37 -14.30 -16.26
CA LEU A 155 3.82 -14.30 -16.46
C LEU A 155 4.35 -15.65 -17.00
N ALA A 156 3.49 -16.66 -17.09
CA ALA A 156 3.77 -18.00 -17.61
C ALA A 156 3.30 -18.13 -19.06
#